data_AF-A0A818XWM0-F1
#
_entry.id   AF-A0A818XWM0-F1
#
_cell.length_a   1.000
_cell.length_b   1.000
_cell.length_c   1.000
_cell.angle_alpha   90.00
_cell.angle_beta   90.00
_cell.angle_gamma   90.00
#
_symmetry.space_group_name_H-M   'P 1'
#
loop_
_entity.id
_entity.type
_entity.pdbx_description
1 polymer ?
#
loop_
_entity_poly.entity_id
_entity_poly.type
_entity_poly.pdbx_seq_one_letter_code
_entity_poly.pdbx_strand_id
1 'polypeptide(L)'
;MKEGSINTCARKAAFLAQIAHESAELVYMEELASGQAYEGRKDLGNTQKGDGKRFKGRGPIQLTGRANYRAAGKALGLDLMNHPERVKTPEVGFRTSVWF
;
A
#
# COMPACT_ATOMS: atom_id res chain seq x y z
N MET A 1 5.66 12.90 -2.91
CA MET A 1 5.59 14.02 -1.94
C MET A 1 4.89 15.26 -2.50
N LYS A 2 5.29 15.82 -3.66
CA LYS A 2 4.65 17.00 -4.26
C LYS A 2 3.14 16.79 -4.50
N GLU A 3 2.77 15.61 -5.04
CA GLU A 3 1.38 15.22 -5.30
C GLU A 3 0.48 15.27 -4.05
N GLY A 4 0.98 14.91 -2.87
CA GLY A 4 0.22 14.89 -1.61
C GLY A 4 0.46 16.11 -0.71
N SER A 5 1.03 17.20 -1.24
CA SER A 5 1.36 18.40 -0.45
C SER A 5 2.20 18.12 0.80
N ILE A 6 3.10 17.13 0.74
CA ILE A 6 4.06 16.82 1.81
C ILE A 6 5.23 17.81 1.67
N ASN A 7 4.97 19.06 2.05
CA ASN A 7 5.79 20.21 1.67
C ASN A 7 6.49 20.93 2.85
N THR A 8 6.10 20.66 4.10
CA THR A 8 6.82 21.17 5.29
C THR A 8 7.88 20.17 5.77
N CYS A 9 8.89 20.63 6.52
CA CYS A 9 9.92 19.75 7.10
C CYS A 9 9.30 18.69 8.01
N ALA A 10 8.34 19.07 8.86
CA ALA A 10 7.65 18.14 9.75
C ALA A 10 6.90 17.05 8.98
N ARG A 11 6.16 17.41 7.92
CA ARG A 11 5.43 16.43 7.10
C ARG A 11 6.37 15.49 6.35
N LYS A 12 7.47 16.01 5.82
CA LYS A 12 8.50 15.20 5.14
C LYS A 12 9.14 14.22 6.12
N ALA A 13 9.55 14.69 7.31
CA ALA A 13 10.16 13.85 8.33
C ALA A 13 9.21 12.74 8.81
N ALA A 14 7.95 13.08 9.10
CA ALA A 14 6.96 12.09 9.52
C ALA A 14 6.69 11.04 8.43
N PHE A 15 6.53 11.48 7.17
CA PHE A 15 6.35 10.56 6.05
C PHE A 15 7.55 9.63 5.86
N LEU A 16 8.77 10.18 5.87
CA LEU A 16 10.00 9.41 5.73
C LEU A 16 10.20 8.42 6.88
N ALA A 17 9.91 8.83 8.11
CA ALA A 17 9.99 7.95 9.28
C ALA A 17 9.00 6.78 9.19
N GLN A 18 7.76 7.05 8.78
CA GLN A 18 6.73 6.02 8.61
C GLN A 18 7.11 5.02 7.52
N ILE A 19 7.47 5.49 6.32
CA ILE A 19 7.87 4.57 5.25
C ILE A 19 9.11 3.77 5.63
N ALA A 20 10.07 4.37 6.36
CA ALA A 20 11.26 3.66 6.79
C ALA A 20 10.92 2.56 7.80
N HIS A 21 9.99 2.82 8.73
CA HIS A 21 9.54 1.82 9.68
C HIS A 21 8.81 0.65 9.00
N GLU A 22 7.82 0.93 8.15
CA GLU A 22 6.94 -0.07 7.55
C GLU A 22 7.63 -0.93 6.48
N SER A 23 8.69 -0.42 5.84
CA SER A 23 9.41 -1.12 4.77
C SER A 23 10.80 -1.60 5.15
N ALA A 24 11.18 -1.46 6.43
CA ALA A 24 12.54 -1.67 6.92
C ALA A 24 13.56 -0.91 6.05
N GLU A 25 13.46 0.42 6.06
CA GLU A 25 14.33 1.33 5.31
C GLU A 25 14.31 1.06 3.79
N LEU A 26 13.13 0.80 3.23
CA LEU A 26 12.88 0.52 1.81
C LEU A 26 13.46 -0.82 1.31
N VAL A 27 13.91 -1.70 2.21
CA VAL A 27 14.39 -3.04 1.86
C VAL A 27 13.24 -3.93 1.38
N TYR A 28 12.05 -3.81 1.99
CA TYR A 28 10.89 -4.65 1.68
C TYR A 28 9.73 -3.82 1.09
N MET A 29 9.46 -4.05 -0.20
CA MET A 29 8.35 -3.43 -0.94
C MET A 29 7.12 -4.36 -1.04
N GLU A 30 7.19 -5.53 -0.45
CA GLU A 30 6.10 -6.48 -0.32
C GLU A 30 6.30 -7.22 1.01
N GLU A 31 5.23 -7.44 1.77
CA GLU A 31 5.34 -8.17 3.02
C GLU A 31 5.88 -9.59 2.80
N LEU A 32 6.68 -10.06 3.76
CA LEU A 32 7.24 -11.41 3.77
C LEU A 32 6.19 -12.47 4.09
N ALA A 33 5.13 -12.08 4.81
CA ALA A 33 4.03 -12.96 5.12
C ALA A 33 3.25 -13.37 3.85
N SER A 34 2.53 -14.48 3.94
CA SER A 34 1.77 -15.00 2.80
C SER A 34 0.52 -14.18 2.45
N GLY A 35 0.08 -13.28 3.35
CA GLY A 35 -1.21 -12.59 3.27
C GLY A 35 -2.42 -13.44 3.70
N GLN A 36 -2.21 -14.72 4.04
CA GLN A 36 -3.31 -15.62 4.42
C GLN A 36 -4.05 -15.18 5.69
N ALA A 37 -3.36 -14.49 6.60
CA ALA A 37 -3.97 -13.90 7.80
C ALA A 37 -5.01 -12.81 7.47
N TYR A 38 -4.98 -12.25 6.25
CA TYR A 38 -5.97 -11.25 5.81
C TYR A 38 -7.18 -11.87 5.11
N GLU A 39 -7.20 -13.18 4.89
CA GLU A 39 -8.33 -13.85 4.23
C GLU A 39 -9.61 -13.67 5.06
N GLY A 40 -10.70 -13.22 4.43
CA GLY A 40 -11.98 -13.01 5.10
C GLY A 40 -12.05 -11.80 6.04
N ARG A 41 -10.97 -11.00 6.17
CA ARG A 41 -10.96 -9.78 6.99
C ARG A 41 -11.90 -8.72 6.42
N LYS A 42 -13.10 -8.62 7.00
CA LYS A 42 -14.18 -7.72 6.56
C LYS A 42 -13.80 -6.24 6.69
N ASP A 43 -13.04 -5.89 7.72
CA ASP A 43 -12.50 -4.55 7.95
C ASP A 43 -11.54 -4.10 6.82
N LEU A 44 -10.86 -5.04 6.16
CA LEU A 44 -10.02 -4.80 4.99
C LEU A 44 -10.79 -4.91 3.65
N GLY A 45 -12.09 -5.20 3.72
CA GLY A 45 -12.94 -5.47 2.55
C GLY A 45 -12.62 -6.78 1.84
N ASN A 46 -11.86 -7.69 2.46
CA ASN A 46 -11.48 -8.99 1.90
C ASN A 46 -12.65 -9.98 2.00
N THR A 47 -13.67 -9.80 1.16
CA THR A 47 -14.91 -10.58 1.20
C THR A 47 -14.97 -11.68 0.14
N GLN A 48 -13.97 -11.80 -0.72
CA GLN A 48 -13.91 -12.83 -1.77
C GLN A 48 -12.77 -13.81 -1.47
N LYS A 49 -12.97 -15.08 -1.85
CA LYS A 49 -11.97 -16.13 -1.66
C LYS A 49 -10.67 -15.76 -2.38
N GLY A 50 -9.55 -15.81 -1.66
CA GLY A 50 -8.21 -15.50 -2.14
C GLY A 50 -7.80 -14.04 -1.96
N ASP A 51 -8.67 -13.19 -1.41
CA ASP A 51 -8.38 -11.77 -1.20
C ASP A 51 -7.19 -11.53 -0.29
N GLY A 52 -7.00 -12.37 0.73
CA GLY A 52 -5.91 -12.17 1.69
C GLY A 52 -4.55 -12.17 1.01
N LYS A 53 -4.30 -13.17 0.16
CA LYS A 53 -3.05 -13.27 -0.61
C LYS A 53 -2.98 -12.28 -1.76
N ARG A 54 -4.12 -12.02 -2.43
CA ARG A 54 -4.19 -11.11 -3.58
C ARG A 54 -3.88 -9.66 -3.17
N PHE A 55 -4.48 -9.19 -2.07
CA PHE A 55 -4.35 -7.84 -1.54
C PHE A 55 -3.51 -7.78 -0.27
N LYS A 56 -2.48 -8.63 -0.22
CA LYS A 56 -1.44 -8.66 0.82
C LYS A 56 -0.61 -7.37 0.79
N GLY A 57 0.08 -7.05 1.88
CA GLY A 57 0.83 -5.80 2.08
C GLY A 57 1.89 -5.54 1.02
N ARG A 58 1.84 -4.36 0.39
CA ARG A 58 2.83 -3.91 -0.61
C ARG A 58 3.13 -2.42 -0.52
N GLY A 59 4.27 -2.05 -1.07
CA GLY A 59 4.79 -0.69 -1.14
C GLY A 59 5.33 -0.20 0.21
N PRO A 60 5.90 1.01 0.25
CA PRO A 60 6.60 1.53 1.42
C PRO A 60 5.69 1.75 2.65
N ILE A 61 4.38 1.85 2.47
CA ILE A 61 3.39 2.03 3.55
C ILE A 61 2.63 0.73 3.88
N GLN A 62 2.99 -0.40 3.26
CA GLN A 62 2.29 -1.68 3.42
C GLN A 62 0.77 -1.59 3.14
N LEU A 63 0.40 -1.06 1.97
CA LEU A 63 -1.00 -0.99 1.54
C LEU A 63 -1.59 -2.41 1.52
N THR A 64 -2.64 -2.63 2.31
CA THR A 64 -3.20 -3.97 2.57
C THR A 64 -4.73 -3.95 2.48
N GLY A 65 -5.32 -4.97 1.86
CA GLY A 65 -6.77 -5.18 1.81
C GLY A 65 -7.46 -4.68 0.55
N ARG A 66 -8.44 -5.44 0.06
CA ARG A 66 -9.21 -5.16 -1.16
C ARG A 66 -9.80 -3.75 -1.16
N ALA A 67 -10.31 -3.29 -0.02
CA ALA A 67 -10.92 -1.95 0.08
C ALA A 67 -9.88 -0.86 -0.23
N ASN A 68 -8.69 -0.96 0.35
CA ASN A 68 -7.61 0.00 0.18
C ASN A 68 -7.05 -0.02 -1.25
N TYR A 69 -6.82 -1.20 -1.81
CA TYR A 69 -6.39 -1.37 -3.20
C TYR A 69 -7.38 -0.75 -4.19
N ARG A 70 -8.69 -0.95 -3.96
CA ARG A 70 -9.75 -0.34 -4.78
C ARG A 70 -9.74 1.18 -4.68
N ALA A 71 -9.66 1.71 -3.47
CA ALA A 71 -9.70 3.14 -3.22
C ALA A 71 -8.47 3.85 -3.81
N ALA A 72 -7.27 3.29 -3.60
CA ALA A 72 -6.03 3.78 -4.18
C ALA A 72 -6.07 3.75 -5.71
N GLY A 73 -6.50 2.63 -6.30
CA GLY A 73 -6.59 2.48 -7.75
C GLY A 73 -7.52 3.51 -8.38
N LYS A 74 -8.69 3.75 -7.78
CA LYS A 74 -9.63 4.79 -8.21
C LYS A 74 -9.03 6.20 -8.10
N ALA A 75 -8.38 6.52 -6.99
CA ALA A 75 -7.83 7.86 -6.76
C ALA A 75 -6.63 8.18 -7.65
N LEU A 76 -5.81 7.17 -7.98
CA LEU A 76 -4.56 7.32 -8.73
C LEU A 76 -4.71 7.04 -10.24
N GLY A 77 -5.88 6.58 -10.68
CA GLY A 77 -6.13 6.17 -12.07
C GLY A 77 -5.36 4.90 -12.45
N LEU A 78 -5.22 3.95 -11.52
CA LEU A 78 -4.45 2.72 -11.69
C LEU A 78 -5.34 1.49 -11.50
N ASP A 79 -5.18 0.48 -12.35
CA ASP A 79 -5.89 -0.80 -12.18
C ASP A 79 -5.21 -1.70 -11.14
N LEU A 80 -5.33 -1.32 -9.87
CA LEU A 80 -4.78 -2.07 -8.74
C LEU A 80 -5.67 -3.23 -8.30
N MET A 81 -6.89 -3.33 -8.84
CA MET A 81 -7.78 -4.45 -8.57
C MET A 81 -7.37 -5.69 -9.37
N ASN A 82 -6.98 -5.52 -10.63
CA ASN A 82 -6.48 -6.62 -11.46
C ASN A 82 -4.96 -6.80 -11.36
N HIS A 83 -4.22 -5.72 -11.08
CA HIS A 83 -2.75 -5.74 -10.98
C HIS A 83 -2.23 -5.24 -9.61
N PRO A 84 -2.62 -5.87 -8.48
CA PRO A 84 -2.21 -5.43 -7.15
C PRO A 84 -0.69 -5.51 -6.93
N GLU A 85 0.01 -6.40 -7.63
CA GLU A 85 1.46 -6.55 -7.61
C GLU A 85 2.20 -5.28 -8.04
N ARG A 86 1.55 -4.39 -8.82
CA ARG A 86 2.17 -3.11 -9.22
C ARG A 86 2.55 -2.25 -8.02
N VAL A 87 1.85 -2.36 -6.89
CA VAL A 87 2.13 -1.58 -5.67
C VAL A 87 3.53 -1.85 -5.10
N LYS A 88 4.15 -3.00 -5.40
CA LYS A 88 5.54 -3.26 -4.97
C LYS A 88 6.59 -2.55 -5.82
N THR A 89 6.22 -1.98 -6.97
CA THR A 89 7.14 -1.18 -7.78
C THR A 89 7.38 0.18 -7.10
N PRO A 90 8.58 0.76 -7.18
CA PRO A 90 8.86 2.06 -6.57
C PRO A 90 7.86 3.15 -7.00
N GLU A 91 7.57 3.27 -8.30
CA GLU A 91 6.67 4.30 -8.83
C GLU A 91 5.27 4.23 -8.21
N VAL A 92 4.62 3.07 -8.28
CA VAL A 92 3.25 2.92 -7.77
C VAL A 92 3.24 2.88 -6.25
N GLY A 93 4.20 2.20 -5.62
CA GLY A 93 4.32 2.11 -4.17
C GLY A 93 4.41 3.48 -3.51
N PHE A 94 5.26 4.38 -4.01
CA PHE A 94 5.35 5.74 -3.48
C PHE A 94 4.09 6.57 -3.75
N ARG A 95 3.44 6.40 -4.90
CA ARG A 95 2.15 7.07 -5.19
C ARG A 95 1.07 6.59 -4.23
N THR A 96 1.01 5.30 -3.92
CA THR A 96 0.08 4.76 -2.91
C THR A 96 0.42 5.23 -1.50
N SER A 97 1.70 5.32 -1.13
CA SER A 97 2.11 5.87 0.17
C SER A 97 1.76 7.33 0.34
N VAL A 98 1.85 8.14 -0.72
CA VAL A 98 1.50 9.56 -0.68
C VAL A 98 -0.02 9.78 -0.64
N TRP A 99 -0.80 8.85 -1.18
CA TRP A 99 -2.26 8.91 -1.19
C TRP A 99 -2.91 8.51 0.14
N PHE A 100 -2.32 7.54 0.85
CA PHE A 100 -2.81 7.03 2.14
C PHE A 100 -2.59 8.07 3.26
#